data_AF-A0A2W5UIR8-F1
#
_entry.id   AF-A0A2W5UIR8-F1
#
_cell.length_a   1.000
_cell.length_b   1.000
_cell.length_c   1.000
_cell.angle_alpha   90.00
_cell.angle_beta   90.00
_cell.angle_gamma   90.00
#
_symmetry.space_group_name_H-M   'P 1'
#
loop_
_entity.id
_entity.type
_entity.pdbx_description
1 polymer ?
#
loop_
_entity_poly.entity_id
_entity_poly.type
_entity_poly.pdbx_seq_one_letter_code
_entity_poly.pdbx_strand_id
1 'polypeptide(L)'
;MEMPESGPKQRPAWLYVLLGCGGAAGLVCLIGALAMGYCAKSVNDLNKGVTDPEVRKENALKQLGAIPEGYTVVMSASMFVAQVTVLTDAAMLDDGGFQLEGKTHSFMYQRVMANENNKAIREFLQGKTTDEKSALQLNLRVNPASVVKRGSLTVDGRKFAYIASRSGPENGEPQDVLNTTVLFECPGDVLHVGVWTQMDPEPDKANEALDLAGTVADEAELARFLKPMNPCGR
;
A
#
# COMPACT_ATOMS: atom_id res chain seq x y z
N MET A 1 -4.23 81.85 5.46
CA MET A 1 -5.21 81.00 6.16
C MET A 1 -4.66 79.59 6.16
N GLU A 2 -3.95 79.23 7.22
CA GLU A 2 -3.50 77.86 7.44
C GLU A 2 -4.64 77.09 8.12
N MET A 3 -5.09 75.99 7.49
CA MET A 3 -6.07 75.11 8.09
C MET A 3 -5.35 74.19 9.09
N PRO A 4 -5.89 74.00 10.31
CA PRO A 4 -5.29 73.08 11.27
C PRO A 4 -5.41 71.65 10.75
N GLU A 5 -4.27 71.00 10.57
CA GLU A 5 -4.13 69.60 10.23
C GLU A 5 -4.61 68.75 11.43
N SER A 6 -5.74 68.06 11.26
CA SER A 6 -6.25 67.17 12.31
C SER A 6 -5.34 65.96 12.45
N GLY A 7 -4.58 65.90 13.54
CA GLY A 7 -3.71 64.76 13.86
C GLY A 7 -4.49 63.43 13.94
N PRO A 8 -3.85 62.30 13.60
CA PRO A 8 -4.52 61.01 13.45
C PRO A 8 -5.14 60.53 14.77
N LYS A 9 -6.45 60.22 14.77
CA LYS A 9 -7.16 59.63 15.91
C LYS A 9 -6.53 58.29 16.31
N GLN A 10 -5.94 58.22 17.50
CA GLN A 10 -5.45 56.96 18.07
C GLN A 10 -6.61 55.98 18.27
N ARG A 11 -6.53 54.80 17.64
CA ARG A 11 -7.48 53.70 17.87
C ARG A 11 -7.20 53.04 19.22
N PRO A 12 -8.22 52.60 19.96
CA PRO A 12 -8.02 52.05 21.29
C PRO A 12 -7.37 50.68 21.25
N ALA A 13 -6.41 50.44 22.14
CA ALA A 13 -5.57 49.24 22.16
C ALA A 13 -6.36 47.91 22.29
N TRP A 14 -7.50 47.93 22.98
CA TRP A 14 -8.37 46.75 23.14
C TRP A 14 -8.95 46.25 21.81
N LEU A 15 -9.10 47.14 20.82
CA LEU A 15 -9.58 46.77 19.49
C LEU A 15 -8.60 45.83 18.80
N TYR A 16 -7.29 46.08 18.95
CA TYR A 16 -6.23 45.22 18.41
C TYR A 16 -6.13 43.90 19.16
N VAL A 17 -6.38 43.88 20.48
CA VAL A 17 -6.41 42.66 21.28
C VAL A 17 -7.60 41.76 20.88
N LEU A 18 -8.78 42.34 20.66
CA LEU A 18 -9.94 41.57 20.18
C LEU A 18 -9.77 41.11 18.73
N LEU A 19 -9.19 41.93 17.84
CA LEU A 19 -8.85 41.49 16.48
C LEU A 19 -7.79 40.39 16.49
N GLY A 20 -6.80 40.47 17.38
CA GLY A 20 -5.76 39.45 17.53
C GLY A 20 -6.33 38.13 18.06
N CYS A 21 -6.94 38.14 19.25
CA CYS A 21 -7.46 36.93 19.89
C CYS A 21 -8.68 36.36 19.16
N GLY A 22 -9.61 37.23 18.72
CA GLY A 22 -10.78 36.82 17.95
C GLY A 22 -10.41 36.31 16.55
N GLY A 23 -9.44 36.96 15.90
CA GLY A 23 -8.88 36.49 14.63
C GLY A 23 -8.17 35.15 14.77
N ALA A 24 -7.34 34.97 15.79
CA ALA A 24 -6.65 33.71 16.06
C ALA A 24 -7.64 32.57 16.39
N ALA A 25 -8.62 32.81 17.26
CA ALA A 25 -9.65 31.82 17.57
C ALA A 25 -10.48 31.45 16.33
N GLY A 26 -10.87 32.45 15.53
CA GLY A 26 -11.56 32.23 14.25
C GLY A 26 -10.74 31.39 13.27
N LEU A 27 -9.44 31.66 13.16
CA LEU A 27 -8.52 30.91 12.31
C LEU A 27 -8.37 29.45 12.77
N VAL A 28 -8.22 29.23 14.09
CA VAL A 28 -8.15 27.88 14.67
C VAL A 28 -9.43 27.10 14.39
N CYS A 29 -10.61 27.70 14.59
CA CYS A 29 -11.89 27.07 14.27
C CYS A 29 -12.02 26.73 12.78
N LEU A 30 -11.58 27.64 11.90
CA LEU A 30 -11.60 27.42 10.45
C LEU A 30 -10.69 26.26 10.04
N ILE A 31 -9.45 26.24 10.54
CA ILE A 31 -8.49 25.14 10.28
C ILE A 31 -9.06 23.82 10.81
N GLY A 32 -9.65 23.81 12.01
CA GLY A 32 -10.29 22.63 12.58
C GLY A 32 -11.45 22.11 11.73
N ALA A 33 -12.32 23.00 11.24
CA ALA A 33 -13.43 22.62 10.36
C ALA A 33 -12.94 22.06 9.02
N LEU A 34 -11.92 22.67 8.41
CA LEU A 34 -11.31 22.17 7.17
C LEU A 34 -10.66 20.80 7.37
N ALA A 35 -9.94 20.61 8.47
CA ALA A 35 -9.33 19.32 8.81
C ALA A 35 -10.39 18.23 9.02
N MET A 36 -11.46 18.51 9.77
CA MET A 36 -12.58 17.57 9.97
C MET A 36 -13.29 17.22 8.65
N GLY A 37 -13.57 18.22 7.81
CA GLY A 37 -14.18 18.00 6.50
C GLY A 37 -13.31 17.13 5.59
N TYR A 38 -11.99 17.35 5.60
CA TYR A 38 -11.03 16.52 4.87
C TYR A 38 -10.98 15.08 5.39
N CYS A 39 -10.95 14.88 6.71
CA CYS A 39 -11.00 13.54 7.32
C CYS A 39 -12.30 12.80 6.96
N ALA A 40 -13.46 13.47 7.05
CA ALA A 40 -14.75 12.89 6.69
C ALA A 40 -14.78 12.48 5.20
N LYS A 41 -14.23 13.31 4.31
CA LYS A 41 -14.07 12.96 2.90
C LYS A 41 -13.17 11.75 2.71
N SER A 42 -12.02 11.70 3.38
CA SER A 42 -11.08 10.57 3.27
C SER A 42 -11.70 9.25 3.72
N VAL A 43 -12.50 9.26 4.79
CA VAL A 43 -13.24 8.07 5.27
C VAL A 43 -14.29 7.65 4.25
N ASN A 44 -15.04 8.60 3.69
CA ASN A 44 -16.06 8.31 2.69
C ASN A 44 -15.46 7.77 1.38
N ASP A 45 -14.34 8.35 0.92
CA ASP A 45 -13.64 7.90 -0.27
C ASP A 45 -13.03 6.50 -0.07
N LEU A 46 -12.54 6.19 1.14
CA LEU A 46 -12.12 4.84 1.52
C LEU A 46 -13.31 3.87 1.50
N ASN A 47 -14.43 4.24 2.10
CA ASN A 47 -15.63 3.39 2.13
C ASN A 47 -16.13 3.08 0.71
N LYS A 48 -16.14 4.08 -0.18
CA LYS A 48 -16.44 3.87 -1.61
C LYS A 48 -15.43 2.96 -2.29
N GLY A 49 -14.13 3.15 -2.01
CA GLY A 49 -13.06 2.27 -2.48
C GLY A 49 -13.07 0.86 -1.90
N VAL A 50 -14.02 0.52 -1.03
CA VAL A 50 -14.24 -0.85 -0.51
C VAL A 50 -15.58 -1.40 -0.98
N THR A 51 -16.63 -0.58 -1.03
CA THR A 51 -18.01 -1.04 -1.26
C THR A 51 -18.46 -0.90 -2.70
N ASP A 52 -18.00 0.11 -3.43
CA ASP A 52 -18.42 0.39 -4.81
C ASP A 52 -17.49 -0.33 -5.81
N PRO A 53 -17.99 -1.30 -6.61
CA PRO A 53 -17.16 -2.04 -7.57
C PRO A 53 -16.49 -1.16 -8.63
N GLU A 54 -17.18 -0.11 -9.10
CA GLU A 54 -16.66 0.76 -10.16
C GLU A 54 -15.54 1.65 -9.61
N VAL A 55 -15.74 2.21 -8.42
CA VAL A 55 -14.71 3.03 -7.75
C VAL A 55 -13.47 2.19 -7.42
N ARG A 56 -13.67 0.96 -6.92
CA ARG A 56 -12.59 0.00 -6.68
C ARG A 56 -11.79 -0.27 -7.94
N LYS A 57 -12.46 -0.56 -9.05
CA LYS A 57 -11.83 -0.84 -10.33
C LYS A 57 -11.06 0.37 -10.86
N GLU A 58 -11.64 1.56 -10.81
CA GLU A 58 -10.98 2.80 -11.22
C GLU A 58 -9.72 3.08 -10.39
N ASN A 59 -9.81 2.93 -9.06
CA ASN A 59 -8.66 3.11 -8.17
C ASN A 59 -7.57 2.08 -8.45
N ALA A 60 -7.92 0.81 -8.65
CA ALA A 60 -6.96 -0.24 -8.99
C ALA A 60 -6.24 0.05 -10.30
N LEU A 61 -6.96 0.50 -11.33
CA LEU A 61 -6.36 0.91 -12.61
C LEU A 61 -5.44 2.11 -12.46
N LYS A 62 -5.80 3.11 -11.64
CA LYS A 62 -4.91 4.24 -11.34
C LYS A 62 -3.63 3.82 -10.61
N GLN A 63 -3.74 2.84 -9.70
CA GLN A 63 -2.63 2.39 -8.87
C GLN A 63 -1.70 1.40 -9.59
N LEU A 64 -2.26 0.50 -10.39
CA LEU A 64 -1.56 -0.62 -11.01
C LEU A 64 -1.37 -0.43 -12.52
N GLY A 65 -2.02 0.54 -13.15
CA GLY A 65 -2.03 0.74 -14.61
C GLY A 65 -2.92 -0.26 -15.37
N ALA A 66 -2.95 -1.52 -14.95
CA ALA A 66 -3.86 -2.54 -15.46
C ALA A 66 -4.14 -3.61 -14.40
N ILE A 67 -5.24 -4.36 -14.58
CA ILE A 67 -5.60 -5.51 -13.76
C ILE A 67 -5.22 -6.77 -14.56
N PRO A 68 -4.48 -7.73 -13.97
CA PRO A 68 -4.19 -9.01 -14.61
C PRO A 68 -5.45 -9.77 -15.02
N GLU A 69 -5.37 -10.50 -16.12
CA GLU A 69 -6.50 -11.32 -16.61
C GLU A 69 -6.90 -12.37 -15.56
N GLY A 70 -8.21 -12.57 -15.38
CA GLY A 70 -8.77 -13.49 -14.40
C GLY A 70 -8.87 -12.96 -12.97
N TYR A 71 -8.29 -11.78 -12.68
CA TYR A 71 -8.37 -11.18 -11.35
C TYR A 71 -9.51 -10.16 -11.22
N THR A 72 -10.18 -10.20 -10.08
CA THR A 72 -11.21 -9.26 -9.65
C THR A 72 -10.66 -8.36 -8.54
N VAL A 73 -11.07 -7.10 -8.52
CA VAL A 73 -10.67 -6.14 -7.48
C VAL A 73 -11.56 -6.31 -6.26
N VAL A 74 -10.97 -6.81 -5.17
CA VAL A 74 -11.64 -6.97 -3.87
C VAL A 74 -11.74 -5.61 -3.17
N MET A 75 -10.66 -4.84 -3.20
CA MET A 75 -10.58 -3.55 -2.52
C MET A 75 -9.59 -2.67 -3.27
N SER A 76 -9.87 -1.39 -3.39
CA SER A 76 -8.85 -0.43 -3.81
C SER A 76 -9.14 0.94 -3.21
N ALA A 77 -8.30 1.31 -2.25
CA ALA A 77 -8.40 2.56 -1.54
C ALA A 77 -7.13 3.40 -1.78
N SER A 78 -7.33 4.70 -1.95
CA SER A 78 -6.25 5.68 -2.01
C SER A 78 -6.47 6.71 -0.93
N MET A 79 -5.65 6.67 0.11
CA MET A 79 -5.56 7.71 1.13
C MET A 79 -4.31 8.56 0.89
N PHE A 80 -4.22 9.72 1.54
CA PHE A 80 -3.10 10.64 1.37
C PHE A 80 -1.73 10.00 1.61
N VAL A 81 -1.64 9.06 2.56
CA VAL A 81 -0.37 8.44 3.00
C VAL A 81 -0.16 7.01 2.51
N ALA A 82 -1.21 6.35 2.02
CA ALA A 82 -1.16 4.94 1.65
C ALA A 82 -2.16 4.64 0.54
N GLN A 83 -1.72 3.85 -0.44
CA GLN A 83 -2.59 3.28 -1.45
C GLN A 83 -2.53 1.77 -1.32
N VAL A 84 -3.69 1.12 -1.31
CA VAL A 84 -3.80 -0.33 -1.21
C VAL A 84 -4.76 -0.80 -2.28
N THR A 85 -4.37 -1.85 -2.99
CA THR A 85 -5.24 -2.59 -3.92
C THR A 85 -5.13 -4.07 -3.61
N VAL A 86 -6.27 -4.75 -3.45
CA VAL A 86 -6.34 -6.19 -3.27
C VAL A 86 -7.09 -6.78 -4.46
N LEU A 87 -6.46 -7.76 -5.09
CA LEU A 87 -7.00 -8.54 -6.21
C LEU A 87 -7.14 -10.00 -5.78
N THR A 88 -8.10 -10.71 -6.36
CA THR A 88 -8.24 -12.16 -6.20
C THR A 88 -8.74 -12.79 -7.48
N ASP A 89 -8.37 -14.04 -7.76
CA ASP A 89 -9.01 -14.87 -8.79
C ASP A 89 -10.11 -15.77 -8.23
N ALA A 90 -10.33 -15.72 -6.90
CA ALA A 90 -11.42 -16.42 -6.23
C ALA A 90 -12.78 -15.79 -6.57
N ALA A 91 -13.83 -16.59 -6.49
CA ALA A 91 -15.19 -16.06 -6.48
C ALA A 91 -15.41 -15.20 -5.23
N MET A 92 -16.07 -14.06 -5.42
CA MET A 92 -16.47 -13.18 -4.32
C MET A 92 -17.66 -13.79 -3.58
N LEU A 93 -17.63 -13.72 -2.25
CA LEU A 93 -18.75 -14.05 -1.39
C LEU A 93 -19.79 -12.91 -1.40
N ASP A 94 -21.00 -13.20 -0.93
CA ASP A 94 -22.09 -12.22 -0.86
C ASP A 94 -21.78 -11.01 0.03
N ASP A 95 -20.90 -11.18 1.02
CA ASP A 95 -20.42 -10.13 1.92
C ASP A 95 -19.27 -9.30 1.33
N GLY A 96 -18.84 -9.60 0.10
CA GLY A 96 -17.70 -8.96 -0.55
C GLY A 96 -16.34 -9.48 -0.09
N GLY A 97 -16.31 -10.54 0.73
CA GLY A 97 -15.12 -11.30 1.05
C GLY A 97 -14.74 -12.29 -0.06
N PHE A 98 -13.67 -13.03 0.19
CA PHE A 98 -13.26 -14.18 -0.61
C PHE A 98 -12.53 -15.18 0.28
N GLN A 99 -12.43 -16.43 -0.17
CA GLN A 99 -11.69 -17.47 0.54
C GLN A 99 -10.47 -17.90 -0.27
N LEU A 100 -9.35 -18.05 0.43
CA LEU A 100 -8.16 -18.69 -0.12
C LEU A 100 -8.30 -20.19 0.07
N GLU A 101 -8.61 -20.91 -1.01
CA GLU A 101 -8.79 -22.36 -1.02
C GLU A 101 -8.15 -22.95 -2.28
N GLY A 102 -7.49 -24.11 -2.13
CA GLY A 102 -6.92 -24.85 -3.25
C GLY A 102 -5.93 -24.02 -4.07
N LYS A 103 -6.34 -23.63 -5.28
CA LYS A 103 -5.52 -22.91 -6.27
C LYS A 103 -5.87 -21.43 -6.40
N THR A 104 -6.64 -20.85 -5.47
CA THR A 104 -6.94 -19.42 -5.53
C THR A 104 -5.76 -18.59 -5.06
N HIS A 105 -5.66 -17.41 -5.65
CA HIS A 105 -4.58 -16.47 -5.44
C HIS A 105 -5.14 -15.12 -5.01
N SER A 106 -4.46 -14.48 -4.06
CA SER A 106 -4.70 -13.10 -3.68
C SER A 106 -3.46 -12.26 -3.95
N PHE A 107 -3.65 -11.04 -4.42
CA PHE A 107 -2.55 -10.09 -4.58
C PHE A 107 -2.87 -8.77 -3.87
N MET A 108 -2.03 -8.39 -2.93
CA MET A 108 -2.11 -7.09 -2.26
C MET A 108 -0.98 -6.19 -2.73
N TYR A 109 -1.31 -5.10 -3.40
CA TYR A 109 -0.40 -3.99 -3.69
C TYR A 109 -0.50 -2.90 -2.63
N GLN A 110 0.64 -2.33 -2.28
CA GLN A 110 0.77 -1.19 -1.37
C GLN A 110 1.77 -0.18 -1.91
N ARG A 111 1.38 1.09 -1.89
CA ARG A 111 2.28 2.24 -2.05
C ARG A 111 2.54 2.86 -0.69
N VAL A 112 3.81 2.85 -0.26
CA VAL A 112 4.23 3.34 1.04
C VAL A 112 5.13 4.56 0.86
N MET A 113 4.74 5.65 1.52
CA MET A 113 5.49 6.91 1.49
C MET A 113 6.94 6.74 1.97
N ALA A 114 7.84 7.54 1.40
CA ALA A 114 9.24 7.62 1.77
C ALA A 114 9.42 7.92 3.26
N ASN A 115 10.23 7.13 3.96
CA ASN A 115 10.72 7.41 5.31
C ASN A 115 12.14 6.84 5.48
N GLU A 116 12.82 7.15 6.59
CA GLU A 116 14.20 6.71 6.84
C GLU A 116 14.35 5.18 6.86
N ASN A 117 13.29 4.44 7.21
CA ASN A 117 13.29 2.99 7.29
C ASN A 117 13.09 2.30 5.92
N ASN A 118 12.53 3.00 4.93
CA ASN A 118 12.27 2.44 3.61
C ASN A 118 13.53 1.95 2.91
N LYS A 119 14.68 2.56 3.21
CA LYS A 119 15.97 2.11 2.68
C LYS A 119 16.29 0.69 3.15
N ALA A 120 16.12 0.42 4.44
CA ALA A 120 16.41 -0.87 5.03
C ALA A 120 15.44 -1.95 4.51
N ILE A 121 14.16 -1.62 4.38
CA ILE A 121 13.16 -2.47 3.72
C ILE A 121 13.55 -2.78 2.28
N ARG A 122 13.92 -1.75 1.50
CA ARG A 122 14.33 -1.91 0.10
C ARG A 122 15.54 -2.82 -0.01
N GLU A 123 16.54 -2.61 0.83
CA GLU A 123 17.74 -3.45 0.87
C GLU A 123 17.40 -4.90 1.26
N PHE A 124 16.47 -5.12 2.20
CA PHE A 124 16.01 -6.47 2.56
C PHE A 124 15.31 -7.16 1.38
N LEU A 125 14.38 -6.48 0.72
CA LEU A 125 13.64 -6.99 -0.45
C LEU A 125 14.54 -7.24 -1.66
N GLN A 126 15.60 -6.44 -1.81
CA GLN A 126 16.65 -6.64 -2.82
C GLN A 126 17.68 -7.72 -2.42
N GLY A 127 17.57 -8.31 -1.22
CA GLY A 127 18.50 -9.32 -0.73
C GLY A 127 19.89 -8.79 -0.33
N LYS A 128 20.04 -7.48 -0.17
CA LYS A 128 21.30 -6.84 0.28
C LYS A 128 21.53 -6.98 1.79
N THR A 129 20.47 -7.26 2.55
CA THR A 129 20.51 -7.54 3.99
C THR A 129 19.55 -8.66 4.35
N THR A 130 19.84 -9.35 5.46
CA THR A 130 18.99 -10.39 6.06
C THR A 130 18.32 -9.91 7.35
N ASP A 131 18.45 -8.62 7.70
CA ASP A 131 17.84 -8.06 8.91
C ASP A 131 16.30 -8.05 8.81
N GLU A 132 15.67 -9.01 9.50
CA GLU A 132 14.22 -9.21 9.53
C GLU A 132 13.46 -8.04 10.17
N LYS A 133 14.11 -7.27 11.07
CA LYS A 133 13.47 -6.13 11.75
C LYS A 133 13.02 -5.06 10.76
N SER A 134 13.70 -4.98 9.62
CA SER A 134 13.38 -4.08 8.54
C SER A 134 12.07 -4.49 7.83
N ALA A 135 11.80 -5.79 7.66
CA ALA A 135 10.59 -6.29 6.98
C ALA A 135 9.30 -6.13 7.82
N LEU A 136 9.41 -6.26 9.15
CA LEU A 136 8.27 -6.16 10.07
C LEU A 136 7.51 -4.82 9.98
N GLN A 137 8.19 -3.74 9.56
CA GLN A 137 7.60 -2.41 9.51
C GLN A 137 6.55 -2.21 8.41
N LEU A 138 6.53 -3.08 7.39
CA LEU A 138 5.48 -3.11 6.36
C LEU A 138 4.41 -4.17 6.62
N ASN A 139 4.34 -4.74 7.83
CA ASN A 139 3.61 -5.97 8.11
C ASN A 139 4.02 -7.14 7.18
N LEU A 140 5.19 -7.06 6.54
CA LEU A 140 5.78 -8.16 5.78
C LEU A 140 6.43 -9.10 6.80
N ARG A 141 5.63 -10.04 7.31
CA ARG A 141 6.11 -11.07 8.26
C ARG A 141 6.91 -12.15 7.53
N VAL A 142 8.04 -11.76 6.96
CA VAL A 142 8.96 -12.67 6.29
C VAL A 142 9.99 -13.14 7.30
N ASN A 143 9.83 -14.38 7.79
CA ASN A 143 10.87 -15.04 8.58
C ASN A 143 12.00 -15.47 7.63
N PRO A 144 13.27 -15.05 7.83
CA PRO A 144 14.37 -15.47 6.96
C PRO A 144 14.49 -16.99 6.81
N ALA A 145 14.14 -17.77 7.84
CA ALA A 145 14.16 -19.23 7.80
C ALA A 145 13.03 -19.84 6.96
N SER A 146 11.96 -19.08 6.69
CA SER A 146 10.85 -19.51 5.83
C SER A 146 11.00 -19.04 4.39
N VAL A 147 12.09 -18.34 4.06
CA VAL A 147 12.39 -17.92 2.69
C VAL A 147 12.76 -19.15 1.87
N VAL A 148 11.99 -19.38 0.80
CA VAL A 148 12.17 -20.48 -0.13
C VAL A 148 12.99 -20.02 -1.33
N LYS A 149 12.79 -18.77 -1.79
CA LYS A 149 13.50 -18.24 -2.95
C LYS A 149 13.65 -16.72 -2.87
N ARG A 150 14.73 -16.20 -3.44
CA ARG A 150 14.94 -14.77 -3.70
C ARG A 150 15.43 -14.59 -5.12
N GLY A 151 15.08 -13.47 -5.73
CA GLY A 151 15.57 -13.17 -7.07
C GLY A 151 15.20 -11.79 -7.56
N SER A 152 15.55 -11.54 -8.81
CA SER A 152 15.15 -10.37 -9.55
C SER A 152 14.73 -10.77 -10.95
N LEU A 153 13.66 -10.16 -11.46
CA LEU A 153 13.16 -10.40 -12.80
C LEU A 153 13.03 -9.07 -13.56
N THR A 154 13.15 -9.14 -14.87
CA THR A 154 12.91 -7.99 -15.76
C THR A 154 11.76 -8.32 -16.70
N VAL A 155 10.68 -7.53 -16.65
CA VAL A 155 9.50 -7.71 -17.51
C VAL A 155 9.22 -6.40 -18.23
N ASP A 156 9.26 -6.44 -19.57
CA ASP A 156 9.09 -5.29 -20.45
C ASP A 156 10.02 -4.11 -20.05
N GLY A 157 11.28 -4.42 -19.74
CA GLY A 157 12.31 -3.44 -19.36
C GLY A 157 12.22 -2.90 -17.92
N ARG A 158 11.23 -3.34 -17.13
CA ARG A 158 11.06 -2.94 -15.72
C ARG A 158 11.64 -4.01 -14.82
N LYS A 159 12.33 -3.58 -13.76
CA LYS A 159 12.97 -4.47 -12.80
C LYS A 159 12.09 -4.67 -11.57
N PHE A 160 12.10 -5.90 -11.07
CA PHE A 160 11.41 -6.27 -9.86
C PHE A 160 12.36 -7.14 -9.04
N ALA A 161 12.44 -6.87 -7.74
CA ALA A 161 13.06 -7.79 -6.79
C ALA A 161 11.95 -8.56 -6.08
N TYR A 162 12.16 -9.83 -5.76
CA TYR A 162 11.14 -10.61 -5.06
C TYR A 162 11.74 -11.57 -4.04
N ILE A 163 10.91 -11.92 -3.06
CA ILE A 163 11.17 -12.93 -2.05
C ILE A 163 9.94 -13.82 -1.97
N ALA A 164 10.13 -15.11 -2.25
CA ALA A 164 9.14 -16.14 -1.96
C ALA A 164 9.42 -16.75 -0.58
N SER A 165 8.40 -16.82 0.26
CA SER A 165 8.48 -17.34 1.61
C SER A 165 7.18 -18.00 2.03
N ARG A 166 7.28 -18.97 2.91
CA ARG A 166 6.14 -19.52 3.63
C ARG A 166 5.80 -18.64 4.82
N SER A 167 4.51 -18.52 5.13
CA SER A 167 4.13 -18.00 6.44
C SER A 167 4.24 -19.10 7.48
N GLY A 168 4.73 -18.73 8.67
CA GLY A 168 4.62 -19.60 9.83
C GLY A 168 3.22 -19.51 10.46
N PRO A 169 2.92 -20.35 11.46
CA PRO A 169 1.65 -20.26 12.17
C PRO A 169 1.43 -18.87 12.78
N GLU A 170 0.25 -18.31 12.58
CA GLU A 170 -0.15 -17.04 13.19
C GLU A 170 -1.03 -17.33 14.40
N ASN A 171 -0.65 -16.85 15.58
CA ASN A 171 -1.37 -17.09 16.84
C ASN A 171 -1.55 -18.58 17.21
N GLY A 172 -0.67 -19.46 16.71
CA GLY A 172 -0.74 -20.91 16.97
C GLY A 172 -1.58 -21.71 15.96
N GLU A 173 -2.23 -21.04 15.00
CA GLU A 173 -2.91 -21.70 13.89
C GLU A 173 -1.93 -21.87 12.71
N PRO A 174 -1.77 -23.08 12.15
CA PRO A 174 -1.01 -23.29 10.93
C PRO A 174 -1.54 -22.38 9.82
N GLN A 175 -0.67 -21.51 9.27
CA GLN A 175 -0.95 -20.82 8.02
C GLN A 175 -0.10 -21.45 6.93
N ASP A 176 -0.68 -22.43 6.25
CA ASP A 176 -0.07 -23.12 5.12
C ASP A 176 -0.21 -22.26 3.86
N VAL A 177 0.44 -21.10 3.86
CA VAL A 177 0.43 -20.17 2.72
C VAL A 177 1.83 -19.92 2.18
N LEU A 178 1.91 -19.90 0.86
CA LEU A 178 3.09 -19.51 0.12
C LEU A 178 2.88 -18.08 -0.40
N ASN A 179 3.81 -17.21 -0.09
CA ASN A 179 3.75 -15.78 -0.43
C ASN A 179 4.97 -15.38 -1.23
N THR A 180 4.75 -14.59 -2.28
CA THR A 180 5.79 -13.88 -3.01
C THR A 180 5.63 -12.38 -2.83
N THR A 181 6.54 -11.79 -2.07
CA THR A 181 6.65 -10.34 -1.94
C THR A 181 7.47 -9.80 -3.10
N VAL A 182 6.95 -8.79 -3.79
CA VAL A 182 7.55 -8.14 -4.95
C VAL A 182 7.79 -6.67 -4.63
N LEU A 183 9.01 -6.21 -4.86
CA LEU A 183 9.36 -4.80 -4.90
C LEU A 183 9.41 -4.34 -6.35
N PHE A 184 8.57 -3.35 -6.69
CA PHE A 184 8.62 -2.67 -7.98
C PHE A 184 9.69 -1.57 -7.93
N GLU A 185 10.69 -1.63 -8.82
CA GLU A 185 11.75 -0.63 -8.86
C GLU A 185 11.28 0.64 -9.59
N CYS A 186 10.57 1.50 -8.87
CA CYS A 186 10.14 2.81 -9.36
C CYS A 186 11.16 3.92 -9.03
N PRO A 187 11.25 4.99 -9.86
CA PRO A 187 12.00 6.19 -9.52
C PRO A 187 11.49 6.85 -8.23
N GLY A 188 12.40 7.43 -7.45
CA GLY A 188 12.09 8.13 -6.20
C GLY A 188 12.11 7.26 -4.94
N ASP A 189 11.68 7.86 -3.83
CA ASP A 189 11.84 7.29 -2.48
C ASP A 189 10.60 6.52 -1.99
N VAL A 190 9.54 6.51 -2.78
CA VAL A 190 8.31 5.76 -2.48
C VAL A 190 8.57 4.27 -2.70
N LEU A 191 8.06 3.44 -1.78
CA LEU A 191 8.08 1.99 -1.95
C LEU A 191 6.78 1.53 -2.61
N HIS A 192 6.93 0.70 -3.63
CA HIS A 192 5.85 0.04 -4.33
C HIS A 192 6.04 -1.46 -4.09
N VAL A 193 5.18 -2.05 -3.28
CA VAL A 193 5.30 -3.45 -2.85
C VAL A 193 4.03 -4.20 -3.19
N GLY A 194 4.18 -5.41 -3.71
CA GLY A 194 3.10 -6.36 -3.91
C GLY A 194 3.34 -7.61 -3.07
N VAL A 195 2.29 -8.27 -2.60
CA VAL A 195 2.35 -9.60 -1.99
C VAL A 195 1.37 -10.48 -2.74
N TRP A 196 1.88 -11.51 -3.41
CA TRP A 196 1.09 -12.50 -4.12
C TRP A 196 1.04 -13.79 -3.30
N THR A 197 -0.16 -14.23 -2.97
CA THR A 197 -0.43 -15.26 -1.97
C THR A 197 -1.23 -16.38 -2.58
N GLN A 198 -0.90 -17.62 -2.22
CA GLN A 198 -1.73 -18.80 -2.42
C GLN A 198 -1.60 -19.75 -1.22
N MET A 199 -2.44 -20.77 -1.16
CA MET A 199 -2.19 -21.91 -0.27
C MET A 199 -0.90 -22.63 -0.68
N ASP A 200 -0.15 -23.07 0.32
CA ASP A 200 1.02 -23.89 0.11
C ASP A 200 0.59 -25.25 -0.44
N PRO A 201 1.04 -25.64 -1.65
CA PRO A 201 0.64 -26.92 -2.22
C PRO A 201 1.28 -28.12 -1.50
N GLU A 202 2.37 -27.91 -0.75
CA GLU A 202 3.17 -28.98 -0.14
C GLU A 202 3.66 -28.60 1.28
N PRO A 203 2.75 -28.24 2.23
CA PRO A 203 3.12 -27.65 3.52
C PRO A 203 4.05 -28.53 4.36
N ASP A 204 3.94 -29.85 4.23
CA ASP A 204 4.74 -30.82 4.99
C ASP A 204 6.18 -31.00 4.46
N LYS A 205 6.50 -30.50 3.26
CA LYS A 205 7.83 -30.63 2.69
C LYS A 205 8.79 -29.58 3.25
N ALA A 206 10.07 -29.90 3.29
CA ALA A 206 11.11 -28.89 3.56
C ALA A 206 11.26 -27.92 2.37
N ASN A 207 11.72 -26.69 2.63
CA ASN A 207 11.81 -25.63 1.63
C ASN A 207 12.66 -26.02 0.42
N GLU A 208 13.75 -26.76 0.63
CA GLU A 208 14.69 -27.16 -0.42
C GLU A 208 14.12 -28.26 -1.34
N ALA A 209 13.05 -28.94 -0.92
CA ALA A 209 12.42 -30.04 -1.64
C ALA A 209 11.11 -29.63 -2.35
N LEU A 210 10.78 -28.34 -2.33
CA LEU A 210 9.56 -27.82 -2.94
C LEU A 210 9.65 -27.77 -4.45
N ASP A 211 8.59 -28.25 -5.10
CA ASP A 211 8.36 -27.92 -6.49
C ASP A 211 7.61 -26.58 -6.58
N LEU A 212 8.29 -25.57 -7.11
CA LEU A 212 7.74 -24.23 -7.24
C LEU A 212 6.99 -24.02 -8.55
N ALA A 213 7.06 -24.96 -9.50
CA ALA A 213 6.46 -24.79 -10.81
C ALA A 213 4.93 -24.56 -10.72
N GLY A 214 4.44 -23.54 -11.40
CA GLY A 214 3.01 -23.19 -11.40
C GLY A 214 2.49 -22.55 -10.11
N THR A 215 3.37 -22.20 -9.16
CA THR A 215 3.01 -21.50 -7.92
C THR A 215 3.28 -19.99 -8.02
N VAL A 216 2.85 -19.21 -7.02
CA VAL A 216 3.26 -17.79 -6.88
C VAL A 216 4.76 -17.58 -6.76
N ALA A 217 5.54 -18.63 -6.44
CA ALA A 217 6.99 -18.61 -6.35
C ALA A 217 7.70 -19.00 -7.67
N ASP A 218 6.93 -19.41 -8.69
CA ASP A 218 7.43 -19.64 -10.05
C ASP A 218 7.72 -18.29 -10.73
N GLU A 219 8.95 -18.10 -11.20
CA GLU A 219 9.35 -16.89 -11.90
C GLU A 219 8.60 -16.67 -13.22
N ALA A 220 8.23 -17.75 -13.93
CA ALA A 220 7.50 -17.65 -15.18
C ALA A 220 6.06 -17.18 -14.95
N GLU A 221 5.39 -17.73 -13.93
CA GLU A 221 4.05 -17.32 -13.52
C GLU A 221 4.06 -15.90 -12.96
N LEU A 222 5.06 -15.57 -12.13
CA LEU A 222 5.25 -14.23 -11.59
C LEU A 222 5.47 -13.20 -12.70
N ALA A 223 6.31 -13.51 -13.70
CA ALA A 223 6.52 -12.65 -14.85
C ALA A 223 5.23 -12.45 -15.65
N ARG A 224 4.44 -13.51 -15.87
CA ARG A 224 3.14 -13.43 -16.56
C ARG A 224 2.16 -12.54 -15.80
N PHE A 225 2.06 -12.73 -14.49
CA PHE A 225 1.18 -11.99 -13.60
C PHE A 225 1.56 -10.49 -13.50
N LEU A 226 2.86 -10.19 -13.40
CA LEU A 226 3.37 -8.82 -13.27
C LEU A 226 3.36 -8.03 -14.58
N LYS A 227 3.39 -8.71 -15.73
CA LYS A 227 3.47 -8.09 -17.06
C LYS A 227 2.48 -6.93 -17.28
N PRO A 228 1.16 -7.07 -17.05
CA PRO A 228 0.22 -5.98 -17.30
C PRO A 228 0.37 -4.80 -16.33
N MET A 229 0.88 -5.02 -15.10
CA MET A 229 0.87 -4.00 -14.04
C MET A 229 2.04 -3.03 -14.14
N ASN A 230 1.78 -1.73 -14.12
CA ASN A 230 2.77 -0.64 -14.11
C ASN A 230 2.51 0.39 -12.99
N PRO A 231 2.80 0.06 -11.72
CA PRO A 231 2.51 0.96 -10.59
C PRO A 231 3.42 2.20 -10.51
N CYS A 232 4.51 2.23 -11.28
CA CYS A 232 5.40 3.38 -11.35
C CYS A 232 4.85 4.54 -12.20
N GLY A 233 3.72 4.33 -12.89
CA GLY A 233 3.23 5.25 -13.93
C GLY A 233 4.09 5.21 -15.20
N ARG A 234 3.62 5.87 -16.25
CA ARG A 234 4.45 6.33 -17.37
C ARG A 234 4.51 7.84 -17.30
#